data_AF-A0A7M2XRI7-F1
#
_entry.id   AF-A0A7M2XRI7-F1
#
_cell.length_a   1.000
_cell.length_b   1.000
_cell.length_c   1.000
_cell.angle_alpha   90.00
_cell.angle_beta   90.00
_cell.angle_gamma   90.00
#
_symmetry.space_group_name_H-M   'P 1'
#
loop_
_entity.id
_entity.type
_entity.pdbx_description
1 polymer ?
#
loop_
_entity_poly.entity_id
_entity_poly.type
_entity_poly.pdbx_seq_one_letter_code
_entity_poly.pdbx_strand_id
1 'polypeptide(L)'
;MLSRTSRRVMAVLAAASMLGITSCSDFGNDAEETAGGPGSLVTERTLTGTAALPSASRTHLITYLSDGADRRPTLVSGTVAIPEGEAPAGGWPVISWAHGTTGVGDACAPSADTPGGPAHSYISRTTAMLDRWVADGYAVVQTDYEGLGTPGGHPYMNGDSAADSVVDIVRAARQLDPAIGTRWIAMGHSQGGHAALHAAARGTERAPELELQGAVAFAPGSRTSETAEYYATAGPAIGPALGFLPVLLLGAQAADPSIDADAMLTDASRPLLDAARTGCMDDIREVASTVPVDQVFAPDADLEPLREYYAGQEVEPLTLRVPTLVVQGSDDALVLRPVTDQVTAALCGNGADLSYRVYDGADHRAVLEESVDDVRAFVDGVRAGEAQDGTCG
;
A
#
# COMPACT_ATOMS: atom_id res chain seq x y z
N MET A 1 56.16 36.16 57.24
CA MET A 1 55.61 35.46 58.41
C MET A 1 54.09 35.57 58.37
N LEU A 2 53.42 34.46 58.70
CA LEU A 2 51.97 34.24 58.82
C LEU A 2 51.16 35.50 59.17
N SER A 3 49.99 35.75 58.61
CA SER A 3 48.78 34.98 58.93
C SER A 3 47.58 35.48 58.13
N ARG A 4 46.69 34.53 57.85
CA ARG A 4 45.48 34.56 57.02
C ARG A 4 44.49 35.68 57.35
N THR A 5 44.02 36.33 56.29
CA THR A 5 42.90 37.27 56.26
C THR A 5 41.56 36.55 56.17
N SER A 6 40.57 37.16 56.81
CA SER A 6 39.21 36.71 57.05
C SER A 6 38.30 36.64 55.82
N ARG A 7 37.14 36.00 56.05
CA ARG A 7 35.85 36.01 55.31
C ARG A 7 35.73 35.07 54.10
N ARG A 8 34.96 34.00 54.29
CA ARG A 8 34.11 33.44 53.24
C ARG A 8 32.68 33.29 53.74
N VAL A 9 31.80 33.88 52.94
CA VAL A 9 30.35 34.00 53.04
C VAL A 9 29.72 32.62 52.83
N MET A 10 28.76 32.27 53.68
CA MET A 10 27.91 31.10 53.50
C MET A 10 26.90 31.41 52.38
N ALA A 11 27.07 30.81 51.21
CA ALA A 11 26.10 30.87 50.11
C ALA A 11 25.13 29.69 50.24
N VAL A 12 23.84 30.00 50.34
CA VAL A 12 22.73 29.06 50.26
C VAL A 12 22.50 28.74 48.78
N LEU A 13 22.75 27.49 48.37
CA LEU A 13 22.36 27.01 47.04
C LEU A 13 20.85 26.74 47.03
N ALA A 14 20.11 27.56 46.29
CA ALA A 14 18.78 27.22 45.82
C ALA A 14 18.92 26.42 44.52
N ALA A 15 18.47 25.17 44.54
CA ALA A 15 18.39 24.33 43.34
C ALA A 15 17.18 24.80 42.51
N ALA A 16 17.44 25.44 41.37
CA ALA A 16 16.45 25.70 40.34
C ALA A 16 16.49 24.54 39.34
N SER A 17 15.54 23.62 39.43
CA SER A 17 15.33 22.55 38.45
C SER A 17 14.73 23.16 37.18
N MET A 18 15.57 23.38 36.16
CA MET A 18 15.09 23.61 34.80
C MET A 18 14.79 22.24 34.18
N LEU A 19 13.50 21.88 34.10
CA LEU A 19 13.07 20.82 33.20
C LEU A 19 13.06 21.39 31.78
N GLY A 20 14.05 21.00 30.98
CA GLY A 20 14.01 21.15 29.53
C GLY A 20 12.98 20.17 28.96
N ILE A 21 12.00 20.69 28.23
CA ILE A 21 11.08 19.88 27.44
C ILE A 21 11.82 19.52 26.15
N THR A 22 12.46 18.36 26.14
CA THR A 22 12.85 17.67 24.91
C THR A 22 11.64 16.90 24.42
N SER A 23 11.02 17.39 23.34
CA SER A 23 9.96 16.69 22.61
C SER A 23 10.58 15.48 21.89
N CYS A 24 10.60 14.33 22.54
CA CYS A 24 10.65 13.05 21.83
C CYS A 24 9.21 12.69 21.47
N SER A 25 8.93 12.60 20.17
CA SER A 25 7.69 12.04 19.65
C SER A 25 7.71 10.54 19.93
N ASP A 26 7.14 10.16 21.07
CA ASP A 26 6.89 8.78 21.44
C ASP A 26 5.54 8.41 20.80
N PHE A 27 5.57 7.79 19.61
CA PHE A 27 4.39 7.12 19.06
C PHE A 27 4.24 5.80 19.81
N GLY A 28 3.76 5.91 21.05
CA GLY A 28 3.32 4.80 21.87
C GLY A 28 2.14 4.07 21.23
N ASN A 29 1.89 2.87 21.74
CA ASN A 29 0.93 1.87 21.29
C ASN A 29 -0.55 2.33 21.44
N ASP A 30 -0.93 3.48 20.85
CA ASP A 30 -2.17 4.24 21.12
C ASP A 30 -3.37 3.79 20.26
N ALA A 31 -3.23 2.71 19.47
CA ALA A 31 -4.35 2.17 18.69
C ALA A 31 -5.43 1.52 19.60
N GLU A 32 -5.07 0.98 20.77
CA GLU A 32 -6.04 0.35 21.69
C GLU A 32 -6.91 1.36 22.47
N GLU A 33 -6.52 2.63 22.58
CA GLU A 33 -7.28 3.66 23.33
C GLU A 33 -8.03 4.67 22.44
N THR A 34 -7.86 4.62 21.12
CA THR A 34 -8.56 5.54 20.21
C THR A 34 -10.03 5.12 20.04
N ALA A 35 -10.94 5.91 20.60
CA ALA A 35 -12.37 5.68 20.47
C ALA A 35 -12.81 5.80 19.00
N GLY A 36 -13.30 4.70 18.41
CA GLY A 36 -13.76 4.68 17.02
C GLY A 36 -13.96 3.27 16.50
N GLY A 37 -14.56 3.17 15.32
CA GLY A 37 -14.60 1.93 14.55
C GLY A 37 -13.71 2.05 13.32
N PRO A 38 -13.65 1.01 12.47
CA PRO A 38 -12.90 1.10 11.25
C PRO A 38 -13.38 2.25 10.35
N GLY A 39 -12.43 2.99 9.78
CA GLY A 39 -12.63 4.23 9.06
C GLY A 39 -12.75 5.49 9.91
N SER A 40 -12.63 5.41 11.24
CA SER A 40 -12.61 6.60 12.10
C SER A 40 -11.36 7.45 11.85
N LEU A 41 -11.55 8.74 11.56
CA LEU A 41 -10.46 9.71 11.45
C LEU A 41 -9.87 9.99 12.84
N VAL A 42 -8.54 9.89 12.97
CA VAL A 42 -7.85 10.05 14.26
C VAL A 42 -7.05 11.35 14.30
N THR A 43 -6.17 11.57 13.32
CA THR A 43 -5.43 12.82 13.18
C THR A 43 -5.51 13.33 11.76
N GLU A 44 -5.38 14.64 11.61
CA GLU A 44 -5.22 15.28 10.32
C GLU A 44 -4.24 16.46 10.41
N ARG A 45 -3.50 16.69 9.34
CA ARG A 45 -2.73 17.92 9.13
C ARG A 45 -2.65 18.24 7.66
N THR A 46 -2.59 19.52 7.32
CA THR A 46 -2.27 19.94 5.96
C THR A 46 -0.93 19.37 5.53
N LEU A 47 -0.90 18.81 4.32
CA LEU A 47 0.27 18.26 3.65
C LEU A 47 0.61 19.13 2.44
N THR A 48 1.88 19.47 2.32
CA THR A 48 2.44 20.17 1.17
C THR A 48 3.72 19.45 0.75
N GLY A 49 4.23 19.77 -0.44
CA GLY A 49 5.45 19.14 -0.97
C GLY A 49 5.16 17.92 -1.81
N THR A 50 6.10 16.98 -1.86
CA THR A 50 6.15 15.90 -2.86
C THR A 50 5.02 14.89 -2.77
N ALA A 51 4.58 14.56 -1.54
CA ALA A 51 3.46 13.65 -1.32
C ALA A 51 2.07 14.29 -1.55
N ALA A 52 2.00 15.59 -1.85
CA ALA A 52 0.75 16.26 -2.23
C ALA A 52 0.57 16.24 -3.75
N LEU A 53 -0.68 16.08 -4.20
CA LEU A 53 -1.00 16.18 -5.63
C LEU A 53 -0.99 17.66 -6.07
N PRO A 54 -0.17 18.07 -7.05
CA PRO A 54 -0.03 19.46 -7.47
C PRO A 54 -1.32 20.19 -7.86
N SER A 55 -2.28 19.49 -8.45
CA SER A 55 -3.55 20.03 -8.94
C SER A 55 -4.66 20.02 -7.88
N ALA A 56 -4.37 19.53 -6.67
CA ALA A 56 -5.33 19.57 -5.56
C ALA A 56 -5.39 20.98 -4.95
N SER A 57 -6.60 21.43 -4.58
CA SER A 57 -6.77 22.68 -3.82
C SER A 57 -6.12 22.60 -2.44
N ARG A 58 -6.16 21.41 -1.84
CA ARG A 58 -5.49 21.07 -0.60
C ARG A 58 -5.28 19.57 -0.50
N THR A 59 -4.22 19.18 0.18
CA THR A 59 -3.96 17.80 0.58
C THR A 59 -3.82 17.73 2.09
N HIS A 60 -4.35 16.69 2.71
CA HIS A 60 -4.17 16.38 4.13
C HIS A 60 -3.41 15.06 4.26
N LEU A 61 -2.47 15.00 5.22
CA LEU A 61 -2.04 13.73 5.79
C LEU A 61 -2.99 13.40 6.93
N ILE A 62 -3.53 12.19 6.92
CA ILE A 62 -4.42 11.70 7.97
C ILE A 62 -3.87 10.42 8.59
N THR A 63 -4.30 10.14 9.81
CA THR A 63 -4.30 8.79 10.36
C THR A 63 -5.75 8.38 10.65
N TYR A 64 -6.05 7.11 10.45
CA TYR A 64 -7.38 6.55 10.65
C TYR A 64 -7.30 5.13 11.18
N LEU A 65 -8.38 4.66 11.82
CA LEU A 65 -8.49 3.28 12.29
C LEU A 65 -8.89 2.36 11.14
N SER A 66 -8.27 1.19 11.07
CA SER A 66 -8.66 0.06 10.22
C SER A 66 -8.61 -1.22 11.06
N ASP A 67 -8.92 -2.36 10.46
CA ASP A 67 -8.57 -3.66 11.03
C ASP A 67 -7.27 -4.16 10.39
N GLY A 68 -6.34 -4.65 11.22
CA GLY A 68 -5.10 -5.24 10.77
C GLY A 68 -5.25 -6.69 10.28
N ALA A 69 -4.15 -7.26 9.80
CA ALA A 69 -4.09 -8.64 9.32
C ALA A 69 -4.49 -9.68 10.39
N ASP A 70 -4.28 -9.36 11.67
CA ASP A 70 -4.68 -10.17 12.82
C ASP A 70 -6.12 -9.92 13.29
N ARG A 71 -6.90 -9.14 12.52
CA ARG A 71 -8.29 -8.74 12.80
C ARG A 71 -8.46 -7.84 14.02
N ARG A 72 -7.39 -7.24 14.55
CA ARG A 72 -7.47 -6.24 15.62
C ARG A 72 -7.44 -4.81 15.05
N PRO A 73 -7.98 -3.80 15.76
CA PRO A 73 -7.85 -2.41 15.35
C PRO A 73 -6.39 -2.00 15.16
N THR A 74 -6.09 -1.30 14.06
CA THR A 74 -4.77 -0.77 13.75
C THR A 74 -4.86 0.66 13.24
N LEU A 75 -3.82 1.46 13.47
CA LEU A 75 -3.70 2.80 12.90
C LEU A 75 -3.07 2.70 11.51
N VAL A 76 -3.65 3.38 10.54
CA VAL A 76 -3.12 3.49 9.17
C VAL A 76 -3.00 4.96 8.81
N SER A 77 -1.94 5.34 8.11
CA SER A 77 -1.78 6.68 7.55
C SER A 77 -2.16 6.73 6.08
N GLY A 78 -2.38 7.94 5.57
CA GLY A 78 -2.64 8.15 4.15
C GLY A 78 -2.85 9.61 3.81
N THR A 79 -3.00 9.90 2.52
CA THR A 79 -3.26 11.25 2.01
C THR A 79 -4.68 11.39 1.49
N VAL A 80 -5.25 12.59 1.67
CA VAL A 80 -6.54 12.99 1.08
C VAL A 80 -6.31 14.26 0.28
N ALA A 81 -6.33 14.15 -1.04
CA ALA A 81 -6.22 15.26 -1.98
C ALA A 81 -7.62 15.68 -2.46
N ILE A 82 -7.96 16.94 -2.22
CA ILE A 82 -9.29 17.48 -2.51
C ILE A 82 -9.17 18.42 -3.73
N PRO A 83 -10.01 18.25 -4.76
CA PRO A 83 -9.88 19.01 -6.00
C PRO A 83 -10.21 20.49 -5.82
N GLU A 84 -9.87 21.29 -6.83
CA GLU A 84 -10.34 22.67 -6.93
C GLU A 84 -11.82 22.76 -7.33
N GLY A 85 -12.48 23.87 -6.94
CA GLY A 85 -13.86 24.17 -7.33
C GLY A 85 -14.90 23.84 -6.25
N GLU A 86 -16.17 23.79 -6.68
CA GLU A 86 -17.31 23.46 -5.82
C GLU A 86 -17.71 22.00 -6.01
N ALA A 87 -17.94 21.29 -4.91
CA ALA A 87 -18.35 19.89 -4.98
C ALA A 87 -19.71 19.75 -5.71
N PRO A 88 -19.84 18.78 -6.62
CA PRO A 88 -21.10 18.54 -7.31
C PRO A 88 -22.18 18.03 -6.34
N ALA A 89 -23.42 17.96 -6.82
CA ALA A 89 -24.51 17.36 -6.04
C ALA A 89 -24.17 15.91 -5.66
N GLY A 90 -24.14 15.61 -4.36
CA GLY A 90 -23.72 14.32 -3.83
C GLY A 90 -22.24 14.23 -3.41
N GLY A 91 -21.48 15.32 -3.55
CA GLY A 91 -20.08 15.40 -3.16
C GLY A 91 -19.11 15.00 -4.27
N TRP A 92 -17.82 15.25 -4.06
CA TRP A 92 -16.76 14.84 -4.99
C TRP A 92 -16.77 13.33 -5.18
N PRO A 93 -16.75 12.81 -6.42
CA PRO A 93 -16.48 11.39 -6.65
C PRO A 93 -15.08 11.04 -6.14
N VAL A 94 -14.89 9.83 -5.64
CA VAL A 94 -13.66 9.44 -4.96
C VAL A 94 -12.89 8.37 -5.74
N ILE A 95 -11.60 8.58 -5.94
CA ILE A 95 -10.65 7.53 -6.30
C ILE A 95 -9.93 7.10 -5.03
N SER A 96 -10.12 5.86 -4.60
CA SER A 96 -9.32 5.24 -3.53
C SER A 96 -8.17 4.49 -4.17
N TRP A 97 -6.97 5.05 -4.04
CA TRP A 97 -5.75 4.52 -4.64
C TRP A 97 -4.99 3.61 -3.68
N ALA A 98 -4.72 2.41 -4.16
CA ALA A 98 -3.92 1.38 -3.55
C ALA A 98 -2.57 1.33 -4.28
N HIS A 99 -1.49 1.72 -3.60
CA HIS A 99 -0.15 1.76 -4.20
C HIS A 99 0.45 0.34 -4.35
N GLY A 100 1.38 0.21 -5.30
CA GLY A 100 2.23 -0.96 -5.46
C GLY A 100 3.40 -0.97 -4.48
N THR A 101 4.21 -2.02 -4.51
CA THR A 101 5.22 -2.26 -3.49
C THR A 101 6.24 -1.13 -3.36
N THR A 102 6.28 -0.50 -2.18
CA THR A 102 7.28 0.52 -1.83
C THR A 102 8.32 0.00 -0.84
N GLY A 103 8.00 -0.97 0.00
CA GLY A 103 8.90 -1.58 0.98
C GLY A 103 8.11 -2.09 2.20
N VAL A 104 8.79 -2.23 3.34
CA VAL A 104 8.13 -2.57 4.64
C VAL A 104 8.40 -1.56 5.75
N GLY A 105 9.26 -0.56 5.51
CA GLY A 105 9.60 0.46 6.51
C GLY A 105 8.73 1.72 6.40
N ASP A 106 8.67 2.50 7.48
CA ASP A 106 7.86 3.73 7.55
C ASP A 106 8.23 4.77 6.49
N ALA A 107 9.52 4.88 6.15
CA ALA A 107 10.01 5.79 5.12
C ALA A 107 9.53 5.40 3.71
N CYS A 108 8.94 4.21 3.54
CA CYS A 108 8.41 3.72 2.27
C CYS A 108 6.93 4.05 2.08
N ALA A 109 6.26 4.59 3.09
CA ALA A 109 4.88 5.04 2.99
C ALA A 109 4.76 6.15 1.92
N PRO A 110 3.82 6.07 0.96
CA PRO A 110 3.58 7.14 0.00
C PRO A 110 3.36 8.52 0.62
N SER A 111 2.69 8.59 1.78
CA SER A 111 2.47 9.84 2.48
C SER A 111 3.73 10.51 3.04
N ALA A 112 4.85 9.76 3.14
CA ALA A 112 6.15 10.22 3.61
C ALA A 112 7.09 10.62 2.45
N ASP A 113 6.62 10.62 1.20
CA ASP A 113 7.48 10.83 0.04
C ASP A 113 8.17 12.22 0.02
N THR A 114 9.40 12.23 -0.50
CA THR A 114 10.22 13.43 -0.66
C THR A 114 10.99 13.36 -1.99
N PRO A 115 11.51 14.47 -2.57
CA PRO A 115 12.15 14.45 -3.90
C PRO A 115 13.36 13.52 -4.03
N GLY A 116 13.96 13.10 -2.92
CA GLY A 116 15.05 12.13 -2.87
C GLY A 116 14.75 10.95 -1.95
N GLY A 117 13.47 10.70 -1.68
CA GLY A 117 13.01 9.62 -0.81
C GLY A 117 13.27 8.25 -1.44
N PRO A 118 13.44 7.20 -0.61
CA PRO A 118 13.82 5.87 -1.06
C PRO A 118 12.73 5.14 -1.86
N ALA A 119 11.48 5.62 -1.83
CA ALA A 119 10.37 5.12 -2.63
C ALA A 119 9.95 6.06 -3.79
N HIS A 120 10.62 7.21 -3.95
CA HIS A 120 10.19 8.29 -4.84
C HIS A 120 10.14 7.88 -6.32
N SER A 121 11.03 6.96 -6.75
CA SER A 121 11.11 6.50 -8.14
C SER A 121 9.82 5.84 -8.63
N TYR A 122 9.10 5.19 -7.72
CA TYR A 122 7.79 4.59 -7.97
C TYR A 122 6.68 5.61 -7.75
N ILE A 123 6.68 6.29 -6.60
CA ILE A 123 5.60 7.18 -6.17
C ILE A 123 5.39 8.31 -7.18
N SER A 124 6.47 8.95 -7.66
CA SER A 124 6.40 10.04 -8.65
C SER A 124 5.65 9.69 -9.93
N ARG A 125 5.74 8.44 -10.41
CA ARG A 125 4.98 7.97 -11.58
C ARG A 125 3.48 7.87 -11.28
N THR A 126 3.14 7.29 -10.12
CA THR A 126 1.73 7.20 -9.69
C THR A 126 1.14 8.57 -9.40
N THR A 127 1.91 9.49 -8.81
CA THR A 127 1.51 10.89 -8.58
C THR A 127 1.11 11.56 -9.88
N ALA A 128 1.86 11.37 -10.97
CA ALA A 128 1.53 11.98 -12.27
C ALA A 128 0.17 11.50 -12.84
N MET A 129 -0.19 10.24 -12.59
CA MET A 129 -1.50 9.70 -12.98
C MET A 129 -2.61 10.21 -12.04
N LEU A 130 -2.40 10.16 -10.73
CA LEU A 130 -3.37 10.60 -9.72
C LEU A 130 -3.64 12.11 -9.79
N ASP A 131 -2.65 12.90 -10.17
CA ASP A 131 -2.81 14.34 -10.35
C ASP A 131 -3.83 14.69 -11.45
N ARG A 132 -3.94 13.84 -12.48
CA ARG A 132 -4.98 14.01 -13.52
C ARG A 132 -6.37 13.82 -12.93
N TRP A 133 -6.57 12.80 -12.10
CA TRP A 133 -7.85 12.55 -11.45
C TRP A 133 -8.28 13.71 -10.54
N VAL A 134 -7.37 14.26 -9.74
CA VAL A 134 -7.71 15.41 -8.90
C VAL A 134 -7.95 16.68 -9.72
N ALA A 135 -7.19 16.90 -10.81
CA ALA A 135 -7.45 17.98 -11.75
C ALA A 135 -8.83 17.87 -12.42
N ASP A 136 -9.34 16.65 -12.59
CA ASP A 136 -10.64 16.34 -13.19
C ASP A 136 -11.82 16.41 -12.20
N GLY A 137 -11.57 16.84 -10.96
CA GLY A 137 -12.62 17.00 -9.96
C GLY A 137 -12.94 15.72 -9.17
N TYR A 138 -11.99 14.78 -9.08
CA TYR A 138 -12.11 13.67 -8.14
C TYR A 138 -11.37 13.98 -6.83
N ALA A 139 -11.96 13.63 -5.69
CA ALA A 139 -11.17 13.49 -4.47
C ALA A 139 -10.31 12.23 -4.61
N VAL A 140 -9.01 12.34 -4.36
CA VAL A 140 -8.09 11.19 -4.41
C VAL A 140 -7.63 10.89 -3.00
N VAL A 141 -7.91 9.68 -2.53
CA VAL A 141 -7.46 9.18 -1.23
C VAL A 141 -6.44 8.08 -1.45
N GLN A 142 -5.31 8.14 -0.74
CA GLN A 142 -4.21 7.18 -0.90
C GLN A 142 -3.87 6.61 0.48
N THR A 143 -4.15 5.34 0.70
CA THR A 143 -3.73 4.65 1.93
C THR A 143 -2.26 4.27 1.85
N ASP A 144 -1.55 4.31 2.99
CA ASP A 144 -0.21 3.75 3.09
C ASP A 144 -0.22 2.24 3.41
N TYR A 145 -1.37 1.67 3.79
CA TYR A 145 -1.55 0.35 4.40
C TYR A 145 -1.03 0.22 5.85
N GLU A 146 -1.51 -0.82 6.53
CA GLU A 146 -1.01 -1.25 7.83
C GLU A 146 0.52 -1.41 7.83
N GLY A 147 1.18 -0.90 8.87
CA GLY A 147 2.62 -1.07 9.11
C GLY A 147 3.51 -0.24 8.18
N LEU A 148 2.94 0.66 7.38
CA LEU A 148 3.68 1.66 6.61
C LEU A 148 3.34 3.06 7.14
N GLY A 149 4.33 3.75 7.69
CA GLY A 149 4.17 5.09 8.25
C GLY A 149 3.52 5.10 9.64
N THR A 150 3.25 3.91 10.18
CA THR A 150 2.55 3.65 11.44
C THR A 150 3.17 2.43 12.13
N PRO A 151 3.07 2.32 13.48
CA PRO A 151 3.69 1.21 14.20
C PRO A 151 3.19 -0.17 13.74
N GLY A 152 4.09 -1.13 13.62
CA GLY A 152 3.78 -2.51 13.22
C GLY A 152 4.66 -3.00 12.07
N GLY A 153 4.48 -4.24 11.65
CA GLY A 153 5.06 -4.76 10.42
C GLY A 153 4.04 -4.66 9.29
N HIS A 154 4.48 -4.31 8.07
CA HIS A 154 3.60 -4.30 6.90
C HIS A 154 3.26 -5.72 6.45
N PRO A 155 1.99 -6.19 6.54
CA PRO A 155 1.59 -7.52 6.10
C PRO A 155 1.45 -7.55 4.57
N TYR A 156 2.59 -7.50 3.88
CA TYR A 156 2.67 -7.40 2.43
C TYR A 156 1.88 -8.52 1.75
N MET A 157 1.02 -8.12 0.79
CA MET A 157 0.10 -8.99 0.06
C MET A 157 -0.93 -9.71 0.94
N ASN A 158 -1.27 -9.16 2.11
CA ASN A 158 -2.47 -9.56 2.84
C ASN A 158 -3.70 -8.87 2.24
N GLY A 159 -4.55 -9.64 1.56
CA GLY A 159 -5.68 -9.12 0.81
C GLY A 159 -6.73 -8.43 1.69
N ASP A 160 -6.98 -9.01 2.85
CA ASP A 160 -7.98 -8.54 3.81
C ASP A 160 -7.61 -7.19 4.43
N SER A 161 -6.40 -7.08 5.00
CA SER A 161 -5.88 -5.85 5.62
C SER A 161 -5.73 -4.72 4.58
N ALA A 162 -5.24 -5.05 3.38
CA ALA A 162 -5.07 -4.06 2.32
C ALA A 162 -6.43 -3.53 1.82
N ALA A 163 -7.41 -4.41 1.58
CA ALA A 163 -8.75 -3.99 1.17
C ALA A 163 -9.49 -3.20 2.25
N ASP A 164 -9.38 -3.60 3.52
CA ASP A 164 -9.96 -2.85 4.63
C ASP A 164 -9.35 -1.43 4.69
N SER A 165 -8.02 -1.31 4.53
CA SER A 165 -7.33 -0.02 4.46
C SER A 165 -7.82 0.87 3.30
N VAL A 166 -8.02 0.29 2.10
CA VAL A 166 -8.53 0.99 0.89
C VAL A 166 -9.96 1.48 1.07
N VAL A 167 -10.81 0.74 1.79
CA VAL A 167 -12.19 1.12 2.06
C VAL A 167 -12.26 2.17 3.17
N ASP A 168 -11.53 1.95 4.27
CA ASP A 168 -11.65 2.76 5.48
C ASP A 168 -11.07 4.17 5.33
N ILE A 169 -10.08 4.36 4.45
CA ILE A 169 -9.61 5.72 4.13
C ILE A 169 -10.71 6.58 3.48
N VAL A 170 -11.64 5.98 2.72
CA VAL A 170 -12.78 6.71 2.13
C VAL A 170 -13.72 7.21 3.24
N ARG A 171 -13.96 6.40 4.28
CA ARG A 171 -14.74 6.82 5.47
C ARG A 171 -14.06 7.94 6.23
N ALA A 172 -12.75 7.83 6.43
CA ALA A 172 -11.96 8.83 7.14
C ALA A 172 -11.94 10.16 6.37
N ALA A 173 -11.78 10.11 5.05
CA ALA A 173 -11.83 11.29 4.20
C ALA A 173 -13.19 12.01 4.27
N ARG A 174 -14.30 11.27 4.38
CA ARG A 174 -15.63 11.89 4.56
C ARG A 174 -15.84 12.53 5.93
N GLN A 175 -15.15 12.05 6.96
CA GLN A 175 -15.13 12.70 8.28
C GLN A 175 -14.26 13.96 8.26
N LEU A 176 -13.18 13.95 7.47
CA LEU A 176 -12.32 15.10 7.22
C LEU A 176 -13.08 16.21 6.47
N ASP A 177 -13.77 15.87 5.38
CA ASP A 177 -14.58 16.81 4.60
C ASP A 177 -15.90 16.16 4.14
N PRO A 178 -17.06 16.62 4.64
CA PRO A 178 -18.35 16.08 4.23
C PRO A 178 -18.73 16.38 2.77
N ALA A 179 -17.97 17.25 2.07
CA ALA A 179 -18.11 17.45 0.63
C ALA A 179 -17.49 16.32 -0.20
N ILE A 180 -16.72 15.42 0.41
CA ILE A 180 -16.29 14.16 -0.23
C ILE A 180 -17.50 13.21 -0.28
N GLY A 181 -17.82 12.74 -1.49
CA GLY A 181 -19.01 11.95 -1.77
C GLY A 181 -18.94 10.52 -1.24
N THR A 182 -20.06 9.80 -1.38
CA THR A 182 -20.16 8.38 -1.01
C THR A 182 -19.79 7.43 -2.15
N ARG A 183 -19.68 7.95 -3.38
CA ARG A 183 -19.43 7.18 -4.60
C ARG A 183 -17.95 7.11 -4.89
N TRP A 184 -17.43 5.90 -5.01
CA TRP A 184 -15.99 5.70 -5.12
C TRP A 184 -15.60 4.54 -6.03
N ILE A 185 -14.37 4.61 -6.52
CA ILE A 185 -13.72 3.57 -7.32
C ILE A 185 -12.46 3.14 -6.58
N ALA A 186 -12.25 1.83 -6.45
CA ALA A 186 -10.98 1.27 -6.01
C ALA A 186 -10.01 1.20 -7.20
N MET A 187 -8.82 1.76 -7.09
CA MET A 187 -7.79 1.65 -8.12
C MET A 187 -6.47 1.25 -7.51
N GLY A 188 -5.71 0.37 -8.16
CA GLY A 188 -4.37 0.07 -7.67
C GLY A 188 -3.49 -0.70 -8.62
N HIS A 189 -2.19 -0.63 -8.36
CA HIS A 189 -1.14 -1.17 -9.22
C HIS A 189 -0.24 -2.18 -8.52
N SER A 190 0.10 -3.30 -9.17
CA SER A 190 0.97 -4.34 -8.60
C SER A 190 0.36 -4.92 -7.32
N GLN A 191 1.02 -4.79 -6.16
CA GLN A 191 0.41 -5.02 -4.84
C GLN A 191 -0.93 -4.28 -4.67
N GLY A 192 -1.02 -3.04 -5.15
CA GLY A 192 -2.26 -2.28 -5.11
C GLY A 192 -3.34 -2.83 -6.04
N GLY A 193 -2.96 -3.49 -7.14
CA GLY A 193 -3.90 -4.16 -8.03
C GLY A 193 -4.53 -5.37 -7.33
N HIS A 194 -3.73 -6.11 -6.57
CA HIS A 194 -4.21 -7.14 -5.66
C HIS A 194 -5.19 -6.58 -4.63
N ALA A 195 -4.82 -5.50 -3.94
CA ALA A 195 -5.69 -4.83 -2.97
C ALA A 195 -7.00 -4.31 -3.60
N ALA A 196 -6.96 -3.80 -4.84
CA ALA A 196 -8.14 -3.37 -5.56
C ALA A 196 -9.09 -4.53 -5.92
N LEU A 197 -8.57 -5.71 -6.28
CA LEU A 197 -9.38 -6.92 -6.51
C LEU A 197 -10.03 -7.41 -5.21
N HIS A 198 -9.30 -7.42 -4.10
CA HIS A 198 -9.87 -7.73 -2.79
C HIS A 198 -10.94 -6.72 -2.39
N ALA A 199 -10.69 -5.41 -2.58
CA ALA A 199 -11.68 -4.37 -2.36
C ALA A 199 -12.93 -4.55 -3.24
N ALA A 200 -12.78 -4.98 -4.50
CA ALA A 200 -13.91 -5.31 -5.37
C ALA A 200 -14.75 -6.51 -4.87
N ALA A 201 -14.14 -7.46 -4.17
CA ALA A 201 -14.82 -8.63 -3.63
C ALA A 201 -15.57 -8.37 -2.32
N ARG A 202 -15.05 -7.47 -1.46
CA ARG A 202 -15.55 -7.28 -0.08
C ARG A 202 -15.95 -5.85 0.28
N GLY A 203 -15.55 -4.84 -0.50
CA GLY A 203 -15.70 -3.43 -0.15
C GLY A 203 -17.13 -2.99 0.11
N THR A 204 -18.09 -3.49 -0.69
CA THR A 204 -19.53 -3.22 -0.50
C THR A 204 -20.06 -3.75 0.84
N GLU A 205 -19.60 -4.93 1.27
CA GLU A 205 -20.01 -5.52 2.55
C GLU A 205 -19.32 -4.82 3.73
N ARG A 206 -18.06 -4.42 3.53
CA ARG A 206 -17.26 -3.72 4.54
C ARG A 206 -17.77 -2.31 4.84
N ALA A 207 -18.28 -1.61 3.81
CA ALA A 207 -18.84 -0.27 3.92
C ALA A 207 -20.15 -0.11 3.13
N PRO A 208 -21.26 -0.68 3.61
CA PRO A 208 -22.55 -0.64 2.91
C PRO A 208 -23.15 0.77 2.82
N GLU A 209 -22.65 1.73 3.61
CA GLU A 209 -23.01 3.15 3.53
C GLU A 209 -22.22 3.93 2.46
N LEU A 210 -21.23 3.30 1.81
CA LEU A 210 -20.49 3.81 0.67
C LEU A 210 -20.86 3.02 -0.58
N GLU A 211 -20.88 3.70 -1.72
CA GLU A 211 -21.22 3.11 -3.02
C GLU A 211 -19.93 2.84 -3.79
N LEU A 212 -19.37 1.63 -3.64
CA LEU A 212 -18.28 1.15 -4.50
C LEU A 212 -18.84 0.88 -5.89
N GLN A 213 -18.46 1.67 -6.88
CA GLN A 213 -19.05 1.62 -8.23
C GLN A 213 -18.26 0.72 -9.18
N GLY A 214 -16.99 0.49 -8.91
CA GLY A 214 -16.12 -0.35 -9.72
C GLY A 214 -14.69 -0.41 -9.18
N ALA A 215 -13.88 -1.25 -9.81
CA ALA A 215 -12.47 -1.40 -9.48
C ALA A 215 -11.57 -1.40 -10.72
N VAL A 216 -10.35 -0.89 -10.59
CA VAL A 216 -9.30 -0.94 -11.63
C VAL A 216 -8.04 -1.54 -11.04
N ALA A 217 -7.61 -2.69 -11.58
CA ALA A 217 -6.42 -3.40 -11.16
C ALA A 217 -5.37 -3.39 -12.28
N PHE A 218 -4.30 -2.62 -12.08
CA PHE A 218 -3.16 -2.57 -12.99
C PHE A 218 -2.13 -3.63 -12.57
N ALA A 219 -1.80 -4.54 -13.48
CA ALA A 219 -0.81 -5.62 -13.30
C ALA A 219 -0.89 -6.27 -11.90
N PRO A 220 -2.06 -6.84 -11.51
CA PRO A 220 -2.31 -7.25 -10.14
C PRO A 220 -1.34 -8.34 -9.66
N GLY A 221 -0.66 -8.08 -8.54
CA GLY A 221 0.17 -9.07 -7.87
C GLY A 221 -0.65 -10.31 -7.51
N SER A 222 -0.21 -11.48 -7.95
CA SER A 222 -0.96 -12.73 -7.84
C SER A 222 0.01 -13.91 -7.78
N ARG A 223 -0.48 -15.08 -7.35
CA ARG A 223 0.27 -16.33 -7.27
C ARG A 223 1.51 -16.24 -6.38
N THR A 224 1.43 -15.46 -5.29
CA THR A 224 2.55 -15.31 -4.36
C THR A 224 2.84 -16.60 -3.58
N SER A 225 1.86 -17.49 -3.44
CA SER A 225 2.04 -18.83 -2.88
C SER A 225 3.00 -19.70 -3.68
N GLU A 226 3.17 -19.44 -4.98
CA GLU A 226 4.05 -20.21 -5.87
C GLU A 226 5.50 -19.72 -5.86
N THR A 227 5.83 -18.71 -5.04
CA THR A 227 7.15 -18.08 -5.01
C THR A 227 8.27 -19.12 -4.88
N ALA A 228 8.16 -20.07 -3.93
CA ALA A 228 9.19 -21.09 -3.74
C ALA A 228 9.43 -21.97 -4.98
N GLU A 229 8.35 -22.40 -5.64
CA GLU A 229 8.41 -23.20 -6.86
C GLU A 229 9.01 -22.40 -8.02
N TYR A 230 8.70 -21.11 -8.09
CA TYR A 230 9.23 -20.21 -9.09
C TYR A 230 10.76 -20.06 -8.95
N TYR A 231 11.29 -19.88 -7.72
CA TYR A 231 12.74 -19.88 -7.48
C TYR A 231 13.41 -21.23 -7.81
N ALA A 232 12.72 -22.34 -7.55
CA ALA A 232 13.26 -23.68 -7.84
C ALA A 232 13.37 -23.98 -9.35
N THR A 233 12.58 -23.32 -10.20
CA THR A 233 12.43 -23.68 -11.62
C THR A 233 12.85 -22.61 -12.62
N ALA A 234 12.82 -21.32 -12.26
CA ALA A 234 13.02 -20.22 -13.21
C ALA A 234 14.50 -19.94 -13.57
N GLY A 235 15.46 -20.44 -12.79
CA GLY A 235 16.88 -20.17 -13.01
C GLY A 235 17.19 -18.67 -13.01
N PRO A 236 18.14 -18.17 -13.84
CA PRO A 236 18.52 -16.74 -13.86
C PRO A 236 17.39 -15.75 -14.17
N ALA A 237 16.31 -16.20 -14.80
CA ALA A 237 15.19 -15.34 -15.18
C ALA A 237 14.42 -14.78 -13.96
N ILE A 238 14.59 -15.36 -12.77
CA ILE A 238 13.99 -14.87 -11.52
C ILE A 238 14.63 -13.58 -10.99
N GLY A 239 15.80 -13.18 -11.52
CA GLY A 239 16.59 -12.04 -11.03
C GLY A 239 15.78 -10.77 -10.72
N PRO A 240 14.89 -10.31 -11.63
CA PRO A 240 14.05 -9.13 -11.38
C PRO A 240 13.11 -9.26 -10.16
N ALA A 241 12.71 -10.48 -9.80
CA ALA A 241 11.83 -10.77 -8.67
C ALA A 241 12.58 -10.87 -7.32
N LEU A 242 13.92 -10.99 -7.33
CA LEU A 242 14.73 -11.20 -6.12
C LEU A 242 14.53 -10.12 -5.06
N GLY A 243 14.36 -8.86 -5.48
CA GLY A 243 14.11 -7.75 -4.57
C GLY A 243 12.77 -7.83 -3.82
N PHE A 244 11.81 -8.64 -4.28
CA PHE A 244 10.49 -8.76 -3.64
C PHE A 244 10.42 -9.88 -2.61
N LEU A 245 11.31 -10.87 -2.69
CA LEU A 245 11.31 -12.00 -1.76
C LEU A 245 11.38 -11.59 -0.28
N PRO A 246 12.33 -10.73 0.16
CA PRO A 246 12.40 -10.39 1.58
C PRO A 246 11.14 -9.63 2.05
N VAL A 247 10.48 -8.88 1.17
CA VAL A 247 9.21 -8.20 1.47
C VAL A 247 8.07 -9.21 1.64
N LEU A 248 8.02 -10.27 0.82
CA LEU A 248 7.10 -11.40 1.01
C LEU A 248 7.33 -12.12 2.35
N LEU A 249 8.59 -12.44 2.67
CA LEU A 249 8.90 -13.13 3.92
C LEU A 249 8.54 -12.29 5.14
N LEU A 250 8.89 -11.00 5.15
CA LEU A 250 8.56 -10.08 6.24
C LEU A 250 7.06 -9.81 6.32
N GLY A 251 6.35 -9.78 5.18
CA GLY A 251 4.90 -9.61 5.15
C GLY A 251 4.15 -10.77 5.78
N ALA A 252 4.53 -12.00 5.42
CA ALA A 252 3.98 -13.20 6.06
C ALA A 252 4.28 -13.22 7.57
N GLN A 253 5.53 -12.93 7.96
CA GLN A 253 5.92 -12.85 9.37
C GLN A 253 5.19 -11.74 10.15
N ALA A 254 4.87 -10.62 9.51
CA ALA A 254 4.12 -9.53 10.14
C ALA A 254 2.67 -9.93 10.45
N ALA A 255 2.04 -10.73 9.58
CA ALA A 255 0.68 -11.23 9.79
C ALA A 255 0.64 -12.47 10.70
N ASP A 256 1.63 -13.35 10.59
CA ASP A 256 1.79 -14.56 11.40
C ASP A 256 3.23 -14.65 11.94
N PRO A 257 3.47 -14.22 13.19
CA PRO A 257 4.79 -14.28 13.81
C PRO A 257 5.38 -15.68 14.00
N SER A 258 4.61 -16.75 13.74
CA SER A 258 5.14 -18.12 13.71
C SER A 258 5.93 -18.44 12.44
N ILE A 259 5.75 -17.64 11.38
CA ILE A 259 6.53 -17.71 10.15
C ILE A 259 7.86 -16.99 10.37
N ASP A 260 8.95 -17.75 10.53
CA ASP A 260 10.29 -17.21 10.75
C ASP A 260 11.04 -16.97 9.43
N ALA A 261 11.06 -15.72 8.97
CA ALA A 261 11.74 -15.32 7.75
C ALA A 261 13.26 -15.57 7.79
N ASP A 262 13.90 -15.44 8.97
CA ASP A 262 15.35 -15.67 9.11
C ASP A 262 15.71 -17.14 8.93
N ALA A 263 14.83 -18.06 9.36
CA ALA A 263 15.04 -19.49 9.24
C ALA A 263 14.92 -20.03 7.81
N MET A 264 14.28 -19.28 6.90
CA MET A 264 14.05 -19.71 5.51
C MET A 264 15.21 -19.39 4.57
N LEU A 265 16.08 -18.43 4.90
CA LEU A 265 17.12 -17.94 4.02
C LEU A 265 18.50 -18.53 4.32
N THR A 266 19.35 -18.61 3.30
CA THR A 266 20.78 -18.87 3.51
C THR A 266 21.49 -17.66 4.11
N ASP A 267 22.68 -17.88 4.68
CA ASP A 267 23.56 -16.78 5.12
C ASP A 267 23.94 -15.83 3.98
N ALA A 268 24.03 -16.34 2.74
CA ALA A 268 24.32 -15.51 1.55
C ALA A 268 23.17 -14.57 1.20
N SER A 269 21.94 -14.92 1.57
CA SER A 269 20.72 -14.14 1.29
C SER A 269 20.25 -13.31 2.47
N ARG A 270 20.81 -13.51 3.67
CA ARG A 270 20.53 -12.70 4.87
C ARG A 270 20.61 -11.17 4.63
N PRO A 271 21.58 -10.64 3.84
CA PRO A 271 21.61 -9.21 3.54
C PRO A 271 20.34 -8.66 2.87
N LEU A 272 19.60 -9.48 2.09
CA LEU A 272 18.32 -9.06 1.51
C LEU A 272 17.27 -8.77 2.58
N LEU A 273 17.18 -9.66 3.57
CA LEU A 273 16.21 -9.54 4.65
C LEU A 273 16.57 -8.34 5.55
N ASP A 274 17.86 -8.18 5.86
CA ASP A 274 18.35 -7.03 6.64
C ASP A 274 18.07 -5.70 5.94
N ALA A 275 18.30 -5.63 4.62
CA ALA A 275 17.98 -4.45 3.83
C ALA A 275 16.47 -4.15 3.83
N ALA A 276 15.64 -5.17 3.71
CA ALA A 276 14.20 -5.00 3.70
C ALA A 276 13.64 -4.49 5.03
N ARG A 277 14.16 -4.94 6.19
CA ARG A 277 13.64 -4.54 7.51
C ARG A 277 13.53 -3.03 7.74
N THR A 278 14.31 -2.22 7.05
CA THR A 278 14.27 -0.76 7.16
C THR A 278 14.27 -0.01 5.82
N GLY A 279 14.52 -0.70 4.72
CA GLY A 279 14.71 -0.12 3.39
C GLY A 279 13.47 -0.21 2.51
N CYS A 280 13.48 0.56 1.43
CA CYS A 280 12.46 0.51 0.40
C CYS A 280 12.92 -0.31 -0.80
N MET A 281 12.04 -0.53 -1.77
CA MET A 281 12.31 -1.44 -2.89
C MET A 281 13.59 -1.12 -3.67
N ASP A 282 13.99 0.15 -3.79
CA ASP A 282 15.21 0.52 -4.50
C ASP A 282 16.47 0.11 -3.71
N ASP A 283 16.46 0.28 -2.38
CA ASP A 283 17.55 -0.17 -1.48
C ASP A 283 17.67 -1.71 -1.52
N ILE A 284 16.53 -2.41 -1.48
CA ILE A 284 16.50 -3.88 -1.50
C ILE A 284 17.02 -4.41 -2.85
N ARG A 285 16.67 -3.77 -3.97
CA ARG A 285 17.14 -4.15 -5.31
C ARG A 285 18.64 -3.93 -5.48
N GLU A 286 19.19 -2.89 -4.88
CA GLU A 286 20.64 -2.68 -4.87
C GLU A 286 21.36 -3.89 -4.24
N VAL A 287 20.89 -4.33 -3.07
CA VAL A 287 21.43 -5.52 -2.41
C VAL A 287 21.17 -6.80 -3.22
N ALA A 288 19.98 -6.95 -3.79
CA ALA A 288 19.61 -8.11 -4.60
C ALA A 288 20.54 -8.33 -5.80
N SER A 289 21.07 -7.25 -6.39
CA SER A 289 22.02 -7.35 -7.50
C SER A 289 23.34 -8.09 -7.15
N THR A 290 23.60 -8.29 -5.85
CA THR A 290 24.81 -8.93 -5.33
C THR A 290 24.58 -10.37 -4.84
N VAL A 291 23.32 -10.82 -4.77
CA VAL A 291 22.94 -12.13 -4.22
C VAL A 291 22.68 -13.15 -5.34
N PRO A 292 23.26 -14.36 -5.28
CA PRO A 292 22.96 -15.41 -6.25
C PRO A 292 21.52 -15.91 -6.13
N VAL A 293 20.78 -15.84 -7.23
CA VAL A 293 19.37 -16.25 -7.31
C VAL A 293 19.12 -17.74 -7.02
N ASP A 294 20.15 -18.58 -7.12
CA ASP A 294 20.10 -20.03 -6.90
C ASP A 294 20.46 -20.45 -5.46
N GLN A 295 20.82 -19.50 -4.58
CA GLN A 295 21.25 -19.75 -3.20
C GLN A 295 20.37 -19.01 -2.19
N VAL A 296 19.10 -18.83 -2.53
CA VAL A 296 18.18 -17.99 -1.79
C VAL A 296 17.68 -18.67 -0.51
N PHE A 297 16.99 -19.79 -0.67
CA PHE A 297 16.43 -20.56 0.44
C PHE A 297 17.44 -21.53 1.03
N ALA A 298 17.41 -21.71 2.35
CA ALA A 298 18.22 -22.73 2.99
C ALA A 298 17.80 -24.13 2.51
N PRO A 299 18.74 -25.08 2.28
CA PRO A 299 18.42 -26.39 1.69
C PRO A 299 17.35 -27.20 2.45
N ASP A 300 17.28 -27.03 3.76
CA ASP A 300 16.34 -27.73 4.66
C ASP A 300 15.24 -26.79 5.21
N ALA A 301 15.06 -25.61 4.61
CA ALA A 301 14.01 -24.68 5.03
C ALA A 301 12.62 -25.28 4.83
N ASP A 302 11.78 -25.20 5.86
CA ASP A 302 10.35 -25.47 5.73
C ASP A 302 9.65 -24.24 5.16
N LEU A 303 9.25 -24.32 3.89
CA LEU A 303 8.55 -23.24 3.17
C LEU A 303 7.03 -23.43 3.15
N GLU A 304 6.53 -24.52 3.75
CA GLU A 304 5.10 -24.83 3.76
C GLU A 304 4.26 -23.76 4.47
N PRO A 305 4.65 -23.22 5.65
CA PRO A 305 3.89 -22.16 6.30
C PRO A 305 3.74 -20.90 5.43
N LEU A 306 4.79 -20.54 4.69
CA LEU A 306 4.77 -19.41 3.76
C LEU A 306 3.80 -19.66 2.60
N ARG A 307 3.86 -20.87 2.02
CA ARG A 307 2.97 -21.29 0.93
C ARG A 307 1.51 -21.30 1.37
N GLU A 308 1.22 -21.88 2.52
CA GLU A 308 -0.13 -21.95 3.09
C GLU A 308 -0.70 -20.56 3.40
N TYR A 309 0.12 -19.68 4.01
CA TYR A 309 -0.27 -18.31 4.29
C TYR A 309 -0.69 -17.58 3.00
N TYR A 310 0.18 -17.59 1.98
CA TYR A 310 -0.09 -16.86 0.74
C TYR A 310 -1.16 -17.50 -0.12
N ALA A 311 -1.38 -18.82 -0.03
CA ALA A 311 -2.50 -19.48 -0.69
C ALA A 311 -3.85 -18.92 -0.21
N GLY A 312 -3.92 -18.48 1.06
CA GLY A 312 -5.09 -17.81 1.61
C GLY A 312 -5.27 -16.35 1.16
N GLN A 313 -4.26 -15.76 0.50
CA GLN A 313 -4.30 -14.36 0.05
C GLN A 313 -4.60 -14.22 -1.46
N GLU A 314 -4.59 -15.33 -2.21
CA GLU A 314 -4.72 -15.29 -3.66
C GLU A 314 -6.04 -14.69 -4.16
N VAL A 315 -6.00 -14.14 -5.37
CA VAL A 315 -7.14 -13.43 -5.97
C VAL A 315 -8.04 -14.35 -6.80
N GLU A 316 -7.52 -15.48 -7.29
CA GLU A 316 -8.28 -16.44 -8.11
C GLU A 316 -9.57 -16.97 -7.46
N PRO A 317 -9.64 -17.20 -6.13
CA PRO A 317 -10.87 -17.64 -5.48
C PRO A 317 -11.92 -16.53 -5.28
N LEU A 318 -11.59 -15.26 -5.55
CA LEU A 318 -12.46 -14.13 -5.24
C LEU A 318 -13.73 -14.13 -6.11
N THR A 319 -14.83 -13.69 -5.51
CA THR A 319 -16.06 -13.32 -6.21
C THR A 319 -16.17 -11.80 -6.22
N LEU A 320 -15.88 -11.17 -7.37
CA LEU A 320 -15.96 -9.73 -7.50
C LEU A 320 -17.42 -9.27 -7.50
N ARG A 321 -17.73 -8.20 -6.75
CA ARG A 321 -19.11 -7.73 -6.55
C ARG A 321 -19.45 -6.45 -7.31
N VAL A 322 -18.47 -5.89 -8.01
CA VAL A 322 -18.59 -4.66 -8.79
C VAL A 322 -17.88 -4.83 -10.14
N PRO A 323 -18.28 -4.06 -11.17
CA PRO A 323 -17.58 -4.05 -12.45
C PRO A 323 -16.08 -3.79 -12.23
N THR A 324 -15.23 -4.59 -12.86
CA THR A 324 -13.78 -4.55 -12.64
C THR A 324 -13.02 -4.50 -13.95
N LEU A 325 -12.09 -3.56 -14.08
CA LEU A 325 -11.14 -3.51 -15.19
C LEU A 325 -9.77 -4.03 -14.72
N VAL A 326 -9.25 -5.05 -15.40
CA VAL A 326 -7.86 -5.50 -15.27
C VAL A 326 -7.06 -4.99 -16.46
N VAL A 327 -5.89 -4.42 -16.17
CA VAL A 327 -4.98 -3.82 -17.16
C VAL A 327 -3.62 -4.48 -17.03
N GLN A 328 -3.04 -4.94 -18.15
CA GLN A 328 -1.76 -5.64 -18.16
C GLN A 328 -0.86 -5.17 -19.31
N GLY A 329 0.44 -4.99 -19.04
CA GLY A 329 1.44 -4.80 -20.08
C GLY A 329 1.91 -6.13 -20.65
N SER A 330 2.11 -6.23 -21.98
CA SER A 330 2.58 -7.48 -22.61
C SER A 330 4.03 -7.83 -22.24
N ASP A 331 4.83 -6.82 -21.93
CA ASP A 331 6.27 -6.92 -21.67
C ASP A 331 6.58 -6.83 -20.16
N ASP A 332 5.56 -7.01 -19.33
CA ASP A 332 5.70 -7.05 -17.88
C ASP A 332 6.56 -8.23 -17.42
N ALA A 333 7.71 -7.89 -16.84
CA ALA A 333 8.69 -8.86 -16.34
C ALA A 333 8.54 -9.15 -14.83
N LEU A 334 7.60 -8.50 -14.14
CA LEU A 334 7.37 -8.65 -12.70
C LEU A 334 6.09 -9.44 -12.42
N VAL A 335 4.99 -9.06 -13.06
CA VAL A 335 3.73 -9.81 -13.07
C VAL A 335 3.50 -10.29 -14.49
N LEU A 336 3.97 -11.50 -14.78
CA LEU A 336 3.97 -12.02 -16.14
C LEU A 336 2.55 -12.11 -16.69
N ARG A 337 2.33 -11.63 -17.91
CA ARG A 337 1.01 -11.70 -18.56
C ARG A 337 0.32 -13.07 -18.47
N PRO A 338 1.00 -14.23 -18.67
CA PRO A 338 0.35 -15.54 -18.53
C PRO A 338 -0.21 -15.83 -17.12
N VAL A 339 0.31 -15.18 -16.07
CA VAL A 339 -0.26 -15.24 -14.73
C VAL A 339 -1.56 -14.45 -14.68
N THR A 340 -1.56 -13.21 -15.19
CA THR A 340 -2.78 -12.37 -15.25
C THR A 340 -3.86 -12.97 -16.15
N ASP A 341 -3.49 -13.62 -17.26
CA ASP A 341 -4.42 -14.38 -18.12
C ASP A 341 -5.14 -15.49 -17.31
N GLN A 342 -4.43 -16.20 -16.42
CA GLN A 342 -5.02 -17.24 -15.56
C GLN A 342 -5.93 -16.66 -14.48
N VAL A 343 -5.50 -15.58 -13.83
CA VAL A 343 -6.28 -14.87 -12.81
C VAL A 343 -7.59 -14.37 -13.39
N THR A 344 -7.56 -13.68 -14.52
CA THR A 344 -8.76 -13.16 -15.17
C THR A 344 -9.70 -14.28 -15.62
N ALA A 345 -9.17 -15.39 -16.13
CA ALA A 345 -9.98 -16.57 -16.45
C ALA A 345 -10.67 -17.18 -15.20
N ALA A 346 -9.96 -17.27 -14.07
CA ALA A 346 -10.54 -17.75 -12.81
C ALA A 346 -11.65 -16.82 -12.29
N LEU A 347 -11.41 -15.51 -12.29
CA LEU A 347 -12.39 -14.50 -11.88
C LEU A 347 -13.63 -14.50 -12.78
N CYS A 348 -13.47 -14.65 -14.10
CA CYS A 348 -14.58 -14.87 -15.02
C CYS A 348 -15.36 -16.15 -14.68
N GLY A 349 -14.65 -17.24 -14.35
CA GLY A 349 -15.25 -18.50 -13.91
C GLY A 349 -16.08 -18.37 -12.63
N ASN A 350 -15.75 -17.40 -11.77
CA ASN A 350 -16.48 -17.06 -10.56
C ASN A 350 -17.67 -16.09 -10.82
N GLY A 351 -17.91 -15.71 -12.07
CA GLY A 351 -19.04 -14.86 -12.47
C GLY A 351 -18.78 -13.36 -12.37
N ALA A 352 -17.52 -12.91 -12.38
CA ALA A 352 -17.18 -11.49 -12.37
C ALA A 352 -17.67 -10.75 -13.63
N ASP A 353 -18.18 -9.52 -13.44
CA ASP A 353 -18.28 -8.53 -14.52
C ASP A 353 -16.91 -7.88 -14.70
N LEU A 354 -16.07 -8.52 -15.53
CA LEU A 354 -14.66 -8.14 -15.68
C LEU A 354 -14.30 -7.85 -17.13
N SER A 355 -13.65 -6.70 -17.32
CA SER A 355 -12.98 -6.29 -18.56
C SER A 355 -11.49 -6.53 -18.39
N TYR A 356 -10.83 -7.13 -19.38
CA TYR A 356 -9.38 -7.36 -19.37
C TYR A 356 -8.73 -6.77 -20.61
N ARG A 357 -7.76 -5.87 -20.42
CA ARG A 357 -7.04 -5.18 -21.50
C ARG A 357 -5.54 -5.40 -21.39
N VAL A 358 -4.93 -5.71 -22.54
CA VAL A 358 -3.49 -5.92 -22.68
C VAL A 358 -2.91 -4.84 -23.57
N TYR A 359 -1.84 -4.20 -23.11
CA TYR A 359 -1.14 -3.11 -23.81
C TYR A 359 0.17 -3.64 -24.37
N ASP A 360 0.28 -3.68 -25.70
CA ASP A 360 1.43 -4.19 -26.42
C ASP A 360 2.67 -3.32 -26.20
N GLY A 361 3.80 -3.95 -25.87
CA GLY A 361 5.09 -3.30 -25.57
C GLY A 361 5.16 -2.57 -24.22
N ALA A 362 4.06 -2.47 -23.47
CA ALA A 362 4.06 -1.83 -22.16
C ALA A 362 4.71 -2.75 -21.11
N ASP A 363 5.65 -2.21 -20.34
CA ASP A 363 6.21 -2.87 -19.15
C ASP A 363 5.30 -2.72 -17.92
N HIS A 364 5.72 -3.29 -16.80
CA HIS A 364 5.00 -3.27 -15.53
C HIS A 364 4.52 -1.87 -15.11
N ARG A 365 5.35 -0.83 -15.31
CA ARG A 365 5.03 0.55 -14.90
C ARG A 365 4.44 1.37 -16.04
N ALA A 366 4.86 1.15 -17.28
CA ALA A 366 4.39 1.88 -18.46
C ALA A 366 2.89 1.70 -18.68
N VAL A 367 2.33 0.56 -18.27
CA VAL A 367 0.90 0.27 -18.38
C VAL A 367 0.01 1.33 -17.70
N LEU A 368 0.52 2.04 -16.67
CA LEU A 368 -0.21 3.13 -16.01
C LEU A 368 -0.50 4.30 -16.95
N GLU A 369 0.47 4.66 -17.79
CA GLU A 369 0.35 5.78 -18.74
C GLU A 369 -0.36 5.35 -20.02
N GLU A 370 -0.02 4.17 -20.55
CA GLU A 370 -0.56 3.65 -21.81
C GLU A 370 -2.06 3.31 -21.75
N SER A 371 -2.60 3.05 -20.55
CA SER A 371 -4.01 2.67 -20.37
C SER A 371 -4.93 3.82 -19.95
N VAL A 372 -4.41 5.05 -19.83
CA VAL A 372 -5.14 6.16 -19.19
C VAL A 372 -6.52 6.44 -19.82
N ASP A 373 -6.61 6.41 -21.14
CA ASP A 373 -7.86 6.71 -21.86
C ASP A 373 -8.92 5.63 -21.62
N ASP A 374 -8.50 4.37 -21.59
CA ASP A 374 -9.37 3.22 -21.39
C ASP A 374 -9.84 3.11 -19.94
N VAL A 375 -8.95 3.38 -18.99
CA VAL A 375 -9.30 3.47 -17.57
C VAL A 375 -10.31 4.59 -17.35
N ARG A 376 -10.11 5.74 -18.00
CA ARG A 376 -11.05 6.86 -17.93
C ARG A 376 -12.41 6.51 -18.50
N ALA A 377 -12.44 5.88 -19.68
CA ALA A 377 -13.67 5.41 -20.30
C ALA A 377 -14.42 4.41 -19.40
N PHE A 378 -13.71 3.47 -18.77
CA PHE A 378 -14.30 2.54 -17.81
C PHE A 378 -14.89 3.26 -16.59
N VAL A 379 -14.12 4.18 -15.97
CA VAL A 379 -14.59 4.95 -14.80
C VAL A 379 -15.83 5.77 -15.14
N ASP A 380 -15.83 6.46 -16.29
CA ASP A 380 -16.99 7.24 -16.73
C ASP A 380 -18.21 6.34 -16.99
N GLY A 381 -18.01 5.18 -17.62
CA GLY A 381 -19.05 4.19 -17.88
C GLY A 381 -19.68 3.65 -16.60
N VAL A 382 -18.89 3.19 -15.63
CA VAL A 382 -19.43 2.66 -14.35
C VAL A 382 -20.16 3.75 -13.56
N ARG A 383 -19.67 5.00 -13.61
CA ARG A 383 -20.33 6.15 -12.96
C ARG A 383 -21.65 6.51 -13.63
N ALA A 384 -21.77 6.30 -14.93
CA ALA A 384 -23.00 6.48 -15.69
C ALA A 384 -23.98 5.30 -15.54
N GLY A 385 -23.57 4.21 -14.89
CA GLY A 385 -24.37 2.98 -14.79
C GLY A 385 -24.47 2.22 -16.11
N GLU A 386 -23.50 2.42 -17.00
CA GLU A 386 -23.42 1.75 -18.29
C GLU A 386 -22.90 0.32 -18.12
N ALA A 387 -23.40 -0.59 -18.95
CA ALA A 387 -22.82 -1.93 -19.06
C ALA A 387 -21.40 -1.80 -19.60
N GLN A 388 -20.46 -2.52 -18.96
CA GLN A 388 -19.08 -2.53 -19.41
C GLN A 388 -18.90 -3.55 -20.53
N ASP A 389 -17.95 -3.30 -21.45
CA ASP A 389 -17.54 -4.26 -22.47
C ASP A 389 -16.79 -5.43 -21.80
N GLY A 390 -17.54 -6.33 -21.17
CA GLY A 390 -17.03 -7.47 -20.43
C GLY A 390 -16.23 -8.42 -21.31
N THR A 391 -15.11 -8.89 -20.79
CA THR A 391 -14.29 -9.96 -21.40
C THR A 391 -14.76 -11.33 -20.93
N CYS A 392 -15.50 -11.39 -19.83
CA CYS A 392 -16.14 -12.61 -19.34
C CYS A 392 -17.43 -12.89 -20.10
N GLY A 393 -17.35 -13.74 -21.15
CA GLY A 393 -18.48 -14.44 -21.77
C GLY A 393 -19.48 -13.57 -22.53
#